data_AF-A0A9D9BR23-F1
#
_entry.id   AF-A0A9D9BR23-F1
#
_cell.length_a   1.000
_cell.length_b   1.000
_cell.length_c   1.000
_cell.angle_alpha   90.00
_cell.angle_beta   90.00
_cell.angle_gamma   90.00
#
_symmetry.space_group_name_H-M   'P 1'
#
loop_
_entity.id
_entity.type
_entity.pdbx_description
1 polymer ?
#
loop_
_entity_poly.entity_id
_entity_poly.type
_entity_poly.pdbx_seq_one_letter_code
_entity_poly.pdbx_strand_id
1 'polypeptide(L)' 'MKKNSISVIFLTLGIIWLFGGLLLYPDSGIWPLGVIFLIVGMIIKIGAVKL' A
#
# COMPACT_ATOMS: atom_id res chain seq x y z
N MET A 1 -16.56 -10.09 -1.42
CA MET A 1 -16.65 -8.66 -1.06
C MET A 1 -15.56 -8.19 -0.08
N LYS A 2 -15.38 -8.80 1.11
CA LYS A 2 -14.38 -8.34 2.12
C LYS A 2 -12.91 -8.23 1.65
N LYS A 3 -12.41 -9.18 0.83
CA LYS A 3 -11.01 -9.16 0.33
C LYS A 3 -10.69 -7.94 -0.54
N ASN A 4 -11.67 -7.44 -1.29
CA ASN A 4 -11.49 -6.28 -2.15
C ASN A 4 -11.43 -4.97 -1.34
N SER A 5 -12.15 -4.90 -0.22
CA SER A 5 -12.05 -3.76 0.71
C SER A 5 -10.68 -3.70 1.38
N ILE A 6 -10.12 -4.84 1.79
CA ILE A 6 -8.79 -4.90 2.43
C ILE A 6 -7.69 -4.49 1.46
N SER A 7 -7.72 -4.95 0.20
CA SER A 7 -6.71 -4.55 -0.80
C SER A 7 -6.74 -3.05 -1.08
N VAL A 8 -7.94 -2.45 -1.14
CA VAL A 8 -8.10 -1.00 -1.33
C VAL A 8 -7.54 -0.23 -0.13
N ILE A 9 -7.79 -0.67 1.10
CA ILE A 9 -7.24 -0.04 2.32
C ILE A 9 -5.70 -0.04 2.29
N PHE A 10 -5.09 -1.18 1.96
CA PHE A 10 -3.63 -1.32 1.88
C PHE A 10 -3.03 -0.46 0.75
N LEU A 11 -3.69 -0.40 -0.41
CA LEU A 11 -3.26 0.47 -1.51
C LEU A 11 -3.34 1.96 -1.13
N THR A 12 -4.43 2.38 -0.49
CA THR A 12 -4.61 3.77 -0.05
C THR A 12 -3.58 4.16 1.01
N LEU A 13 -3.35 3.31 2.01
CA LEU A 13 -2.30 3.51 3.02
C LEU A 13 -0.92 3.59 2.36
N GLY A 14 -0.63 2.71 1.40
CA GLY A 14 0.63 2.72 0.67
C GLY A 14 0.88 4.03 -0.07
N ILE A 15 -0.14 4.58 -0.74
CA ILE A 15 -0.04 5.88 -1.42
C ILE A 15 0.20 7.00 -0.41
N ILE A 16 -0.60 7.09 0.66
CA ILE A 16 -0.46 8.14 1.68
C ILE A 16 0.94 8.10 2.29
N TRP A 17 1.43 6.91 2.60
CA TRP A 17 2.73 6.73 3.25
C TRP A 17 3.90 6.97 2.30
N LEU A 18 3.73 6.63 1.02
CA LEU A 18 4.73 6.90 -0.02
C LEU A 18 4.87 8.41 -0.24
N PHE A 19 3.76 9.10 -0.53
CA PHE A 19 3.80 10.55 -0.78
C PHE A 19 4.07 11.36 0.47
N GLY A 20 3.45 11.01 1.60
CA GLY A 20 3.69 11.66 2.88
C GLY A 20 5.13 11.45 3.36
N GLY A 21 5.66 10.24 3.24
CA GLY A 21 7.05 9.94 3.56
C GLY A 21 8.04 10.67 2.65
N LEU A 22 7.80 10.68 1.33
CA LEU A 22 8.68 11.33 0.37
C LEU A 22 8.68 12.86 0.51
N LEU A 23 7.53 13.47 0.80
CA LEU A 23 7.39 14.93 0.89
C LEU A 23 7.78 15.49 2.26
N LEU A 24 7.42 14.82 3.35
CA LEU A 24 7.65 15.33 4.71
C LEU A 24 8.96 14.84 5.31
N TYR A 25 9.41 13.64 4.93
CA TYR A 25 10.58 12.99 5.53
C TYR A 25 11.42 12.24 4.48
N PRO A 26 11.96 12.93 3.46
CA PRO A 26 12.67 12.30 2.34
C PRO A 26 13.87 11.44 2.76
N ASP A 27 14.61 11.87 3.79
CA ASP A 27 15.78 11.14 4.33
C ASP A 27 15.41 10.07 5.37
N SER A 28 14.11 9.92 5.67
CA SER A 28 13.66 8.89 6.58
C SER A 28 13.32 7.60 5.84
N GLY A 29 13.57 6.46 6.49
CA GLY A 29 13.13 5.14 6.02
C GLY A 29 11.61 4.92 6.06
N ILE A 30 10.81 5.99 6.05
CA ILE A 30 9.35 5.96 6.11
C ILE A 30 8.75 5.73 4.72
N TRP A 31 9.25 6.40 3.66
CA TRP A 31 8.72 6.24 2.30
C TRP A 31 8.81 4.80 1.73
N PRO A 32 9.82 3.96 2.05
CA PRO A 32 9.86 2.56 1.62
C PRO A 32 8.72 1.71 2.21
N LEU A 33 8.19 2.05 3.39
CA LEU A 33 7.01 1.36 3.94
C LEU A 33 5.79 1.54 3.03
N GLY A 34 5.64 2.70 2.39
CA GLY A 34 4.56 2.94 1.43
C GLY A 34 4.62 1.99 0.23
N VAL A 35 5.83 1.69 -0.25
CA VAL A 35 6.07 0.70 -1.32
C VAL A 35 5.64 -0.70 -0.86
N ILE A 36 6.00 -1.09 0.38
CA ILE A 36 5.62 -2.39 0.94
C ILE A 36 4.10 -2.54 1.03
N PHE A 37 3.40 -1.51 1.53
CA PHE A 37 1.93 -1.52 1.61
C PHE A 37 1.27 -1.61 0.23
N LEU A 38 1.83 -0.95 -0.79
CA LEU A 38 1.36 -1.06 -2.18
C LEU A 38 1.52 -2.49 -2.74
N ILE A 39 2.68 -3.12 -2.52
CA ILE A 39 2.95 -4.49 -2.98
C ILE A 39 1.97 -5.47 -2.32
N VAL A 40 1.80 -5.39 -1.00
CA VAL A 40 0.85 -6.25 -0.26
C VAL A 40 -0.58 -6.02 -0.76
N GLY A 41 -1.00 -4.76 -0.96
CA GLY A 41 -2.31 -4.43 -1.51
C GLY A 41 -2.54 -5.03 -2.90
N MET A 42 -1.54 -4.99 -3.78
CA MET A 42 -1.60 -5.63 -5.10
C MET A 42 -1.66 -7.15 -5.01
N ILE A 43 -0.85 -7.78 -4.16
CA ILE A 43 -0.85 -9.24 -3.95
C ILE A 43 -2.22 -9.70 -3.46
N ILE A 44 -2.82 -9.01 -2.49
CA ILE A 44 -4.15 -9.33 -1.98
C ILE A 44 -5.21 -9.14 -3.08
N LYS A 45 -5.10 -8.08 -3.88
CA LYS A 45 -6.03 -7.81 -5.00
C LYS A 45 -5.94 -8.90 -6.06
N ILE A 46 -4.74 -9.27 -6.50
CA ILE A 46 -4.51 -10.29 -7.53
C ILE A 46 -4.85 -11.69 -7.00
N GLY A 47 -4.47 -11.99 -5.76
CA GLY A 47 -4.80 -13.25 -5.09
C GLY A 47 -6.29 -13.41 -4.81
N ALA A 48 -7.04 -12.30 -4.68
CA ALA A 48 -8.50 -12.31 -4.59
C ALA A 48 -9.21 -12.50 -5.93
N VAL A 49 -8.55 -12.26 -7.06
CA VAL A 49 -9.10 -12.47 -8.42
C VAL A 49 -8.93 -13.93 -8.87
N LYS A 50 -7.98 -14.66 -8.28
CA LYS A 50 -7.69 -16.07 -8.60
C LYS A 50 -8.48 -17.11 -7.78
N LEU A 51 -9.36 -16.69 -6.88
CA LEU A 51 -10.16 -17.54 -5.97
C LEU A 51 -11.65 -17.31 -6.23
#